data_AF-A0A0F9IEL9-F1
#
_entry.id   AF-A0A0F9IEL9-F1
#
_cell.length_a   1.000
_cell.length_b   1.000
_cell.length_c   1.000
_cell.angle_alpha   90.00
_cell.angle_beta   90.00
_cell.angle_gamma   90.00
#
_symmetry.space_group_name_H-M   'P 1'
#
loop_
_entity.id
_entity.type
_entity.pdbx_description
1 polymer ?
#
loop_
_entity_poly.entity_id
_entity_poly.type
_entity_poly.pdbx_seq_one_letter_code
_entity_poly.pdbx_strand_id
1 'polypeptide(L)'
;NLPFSAFETEVFNFSIVVDYDGTDSSDDSTLSTGWAWITIFDNRVWEMIILDIPSGTTGAEKADADIDFMFEKINRTHWRMTMWGTENSTAPNNPSSPSNIVYSGDQTIFQIDNWDEGIEFYVKSYAKDGLTSNTFYVSEVNITEWNRANSTLISKSIFDSSGFIDAASMEISVVNNSAFNKGDENISLYMSADDGDNWEAVTWTTGNETEWGADNFVFANQGKHLKFRIDFNNSNWNYNYTMIIGHLNVSVLEGNVSNLTFDFGDDGTVDVTFSGELNSTNSPQEINLSFVNISSAFTDANRFTNNSFTYPHLYKIPLSIYSDSRGILQISSINLTYNPNPVSLNTTTILGTLSSSINDTLFRIPIAASNSSVGTNASINIGDIRYDYKGGKDEFLITLHDPSYTLNVTRKITSYYSDFYKNLPYTWATDIFFLPRTNSSKNVSAYGQTSTIPVFNITATNYGGMNFNFSLKVNETFSCMDITWNATGSEKPADQKINATLQEVSSNVGYLSNTQIWLWADLDNCNASQIRILTPYIFIDSCCIGCEVCL
;
A
#
# COMPACT_ATOMS: atom_id res chain seq x y z
N ASN A 1 10.90 -12.44 -30.95
CA ASN A 1 12.00 -12.18 -29.99
C ASN A 1 11.53 -12.39 -28.56
N LEU A 2 11.51 -13.63 -28.10
CA LEU A 2 11.42 -14.00 -26.67
C LEU A 2 12.50 -15.07 -26.45
N PRO A 3 13.48 -14.86 -25.55
CA PRO A 3 14.48 -15.88 -25.25
C PRO A 3 13.99 -16.68 -24.04
N PHE A 4 13.48 -17.89 -24.27
CA PHE A 4 13.39 -18.90 -23.21
C PHE A 4 14.56 -19.87 -23.41
N SER A 5 15.66 -19.64 -22.69
CA SER A 5 16.71 -20.65 -22.53
C SER A 5 16.44 -21.42 -21.24
N ALA A 6 15.69 -22.51 -21.35
CA ALA A 6 15.75 -23.58 -20.37
C ALA A 6 17.02 -24.39 -20.66
N PHE A 7 18.17 -23.91 -20.20
CA PHE A 7 19.34 -24.75 -20.05
C PHE A 7 19.63 -24.86 -18.56
N GLU A 8 19.64 -26.10 -18.10
CA GLU A 8 20.14 -26.53 -16.82
C GLU A 8 21.54 -25.96 -16.60
N THR A 9 21.85 -25.60 -15.36
CA THR A 9 23.17 -25.10 -14.95
C THR A 9 24.24 -26.09 -15.39
N GLU A 10 24.99 -25.77 -16.45
CA GLU A 10 26.18 -26.49 -16.84
C GLU A 10 27.24 -26.22 -15.76
N VAL A 11 27.60 -27.27 -15.02
CA VAL A 11 28.68 -27.25 -14.03
C VAL A 11 29.75 -28.23 -14.46
N PHE A 12 31.00 -27.78 -14.49
CA PHE A 12 32.15 -28.67 -14.64
C PHE A 12 33.20 -28.38 -13.58
N ASN A 13 33.87 -29.45 -13.12
CA ASN A 13 34.85 -29.41 -12.04
C ASN A 13 36.14 -30.07 -12.50
N PHE A 14 37.28 -29.53 -12.07
CA PHE A 14 38.57 -30.18 -12.20
C PHE A 14 39.50 -29.76 -11.06
N SER A 15 40.56 -30.54 -10.84
CA SER A 15 41.57 -30.28 -9.83
C SER A 15 42.94 -30.19 -10.49
N ILE A 16 43.81 -29.33 -9.98
CA ILE A 16 45.21 -29.28 -10.38
C ILE A 16 46.09 -29.57 -9.18
N VAL A 17 47.21 -30.24 -9.45
CA VAL A 17 48.34 -30.34 -8.53
C VAL A 17 49.57 -29.85 -9.26
N VAL A 18 50.17 -28.77 -8.78
CA VAL A 18 51.41 -28.19 -9.29
C VAL A 18 52.47 -28.35 -8.20
N ASP A 19 53.62 -28.90 -8.58
CA ASP A 19 54.76 -29.10 -7.69
C ASP A 19 56.01 -28.57 -8.40
N TYR A 20 56.68 -27.60 -7.76
CA TYR A 20 57.96 -27.08 -8.19
C TYR A 20 58.95 -27.18 -7.04
N ASP A 21 59.98 -28.00 -7.25
CA ASP A 21 61.13 -28.14 -6.37
C ASP A 21 62.39 -27.73 -7.15
N GLY A 22 62.85 -26.50 -6.91
CA GLY A 22 64.06 -25.93 -7.51
C GLY A 22 65.17 -25.70 -6.49
N THR A 23 66.42 -25.67 -6.94
CA THR A 23 67.55 -25.17 -6.16
C THR A 23 68.30 -24.16 -7.00
N ASP A 24 68.23 -22.88 -6.62
CA ASP A 24 69.09 -21.86 -7.20
C ASP A 24 70.42 -21.78 -6.42
N SER A 25 71.52 -21.76 -7.16
CA SER A 25 72.87 -21.60 -6.64
C SER A 25 73.60 -20.42 -7.29
N SER A 26 72.88 -19.49 -7.92
CA SER A 26 73.49 -18.47 -8.76
C SER A 26 73.88 -17.20 -7.99
N ASP A 27 75.11 -16.82 -8.22
CA ASP A 27 75.75 -15.53 -7.97
C ASP A 27 75.38 -14.50 -9.07
N ASP A 28 74.37 -14.79 -9.88
CA ASP A 28 73.94 -14.02 -11.04
C ASP A 28 72.57 -13.35 -10.76
N SER A 29 72.44 -12.08 -11.15
CA SER A 29 71.22 -11.27 -10.97
C SER A 29 70.10 -11.59 -11.99
N THR A 30 70.29 -12.61 -12.83
CA THR A 30 69.31 -13.02 -13.83
C THR A 30 68.35 -14.06 -13.24
N LEU A 31 67.34 -13.52 -12.57
CA LEU A 31 66.36 -14.21 -11.73
C LEU A 31 65.81 -15.51 -12.36
N SER A 32 65.99 -16.65 -11.68
CA SER A 32 65.31 -17.91 -12.00
C SER A 32 63.84 -17.80 -11.57
N THR A 33 63.03 -17.12 -12.36
CA THR A 33 61.60 -16.98 -12.07
C THR A 33 60.79 -18.09 -12.74
N GLY A 34 59.72 -18.51 -12.09
CA GLY A 34 58.75 -19.43 -12.65
C GLY A 34 57.34 -18.90 -12.44
N TRP A 35 56.42 -19.32 -13.30
CA TRP A 35 55.04 -18.88 -13.25
C TRP A 35 54.14 -19.96 -13.85
N ALA A 36 53.04 -20.22 -13.17
CA ALA A 36 51.98 -21.10 -13.62
C ALA A 36 50.69 -20.30 -13.65
N TRP A 37 49.88 -20.45 -14.69
CA TRP A 37 48.55 -19.86 -14.72
C TRP A 37 47.57 -20.74 -15.48
N ILE A 38 46.29 -20.50 -15.21
CA ILE A 38 45.18 -21.08 -15.96
C ILE A 38 44.46 -19.96 -16.67
N THR A 39 44.23 -20.16 -17.97
CA THR A 39 43.38 -19.34 -18.82
C THR A 39 42.15 -20.16 -19.23
N ILE A 40 40.98 -19.53 -19.17
CA ILE A 40 39.72 -20.10 -19.65
C ILE A 40 39.15 -19.14 -20.67
N PHE A 41 39.08 -19.57 -21.93
CA PHE A 41 39.02 -18.68 -23.08
C PHE A 41 40.19 -17.68 -22.97
N ASP A 42 39.92 -16.38 -22.97
CA ASP A 42 40.95 -15.33 -22.89
C ASP A 42 41.20 -14.82 -21.45
N ASN A 43 40.53 -15.39 -20.45
CA ASN A 43 40.59 -14.89 -19.08
C ASN A 43 41.58 -15.70 -18.27
N ARG A 44 42.62 -15.03 -17.74
CA ARG A 44 43.49 -15.62 -16.73
C ARG A 44 42.72 -15.71 -15.42
N VAL A 45 42.36 -16.93 -15.02
CA VAL A 45 41.50 -17.19 -13.85
C VAL A 45 42.29 -17.56 -12.60
N TRP A 46 43.53 -18.06 -12.75
CA TRP A 46 44.43 -18.36 -11.63
C TRP A 46 45.88 -18.14 -12.06
N GLU A 47 46.74 -17.68 -11.14
CA GLU A 47 48.18 -17.47 -11.36
C GLU A 47 48.96 -17.75 -10.07
N MET A 48 50.04 -18.50 -10.19
CA MET A 48 51.05 -18.73 -9.16
C MET A 48 52.40 -18.23 -9.64
N ILE A 49 53.08 -17.46 -8.79
CA ILE A 49 54.41 -16.92 -9.06
C ILE A 49 55.42 -17.65 -8.18
N ILE A 50 56.44 -18.24 -8.81
CA ILE A 50 57.58 -18.85 -8.12
C ILE A 50 58.55 -17.72 -7.79
N LEU A 51 58.76 -17.51 -6.49
CA LEU A 51 59.60 -16.44 -5.98
C LEU A 51 61.06 -16.90 -5.93
N ASP A 52 61.94 -16.05 -6.44
CA ASP A 52 63.38 -16.30 -6.51
C ASP A 52 64.08 -16.01 -5.16
N ILE A 53 65.16 -16.71 -4.87
CA ILE A 53 66.05 -16.45 -3.74
C ILE A 53 66.98 -15.25 -4.07
N PRO A 54 67.22 -14.30 -3.15
CA PRO A 54 68.07 -13.16 -3.45
C PRO A 54 69.50 -13.56 -3.84
N SER A 55 70.06 -12.85 -4.82
CA SER A 55 71.41 -13.06 -5.37
C SER A 55 72.47 -13.24 -4.28
N GLY A 56 73.31 -14.26 -4.40
CA GLY A 56 74.41 -14.53 -3.46
C GLY A 56 74.02 -15.37 -2.25
N THR A 57 72.83 -15.97 -2.24
CA THR A 57 72.44 -17.01 -1.30
C THR A 57 72.10 -18.31 -2.02
N THR A 58 72.24 -19.45 -1.35
CA THR A 58 71.89 -20.77 -1.89
C THR A 58 70.75 -21.32 -1.06
N GLY A 59 69.69 -21.79 -1.70
CA GLY A 59 68.57 -22.42 -1.02
C GLY A 59 67.66 -23.18 -1.98
N ALA A 60 66.78 -24.00 -1.39
CA ALA A 60 65.72 -24.64 -2.14
C ALA A 60 64.54 -23.68 -2.28
N GLU A 61 64.04 -23.55 -3.50
CA GLU A 61 62.80 -22.86 -3.84
C GLU A 61 61.72 -23.90 -4.00
N LYS A 62 60.60 -23.69 -3.33
CA LYS A 62 59.44 -24.57 -3.44
C LYS A 62 58.20 -23.78 -3.80
N ALA A 63 57.42 -24.27 -4.75
CA ALA A 63 56.09 -23.73 -5.03
C ALA A 63 55.12 -24.87 -5.34
N ASP A 64 54.22 -25.14 -4.39
CA ASP A 64 53.20 -26.17 -4.47
C ASP A 64 51.82 -25.52 -4.60
N ALA A 65 50.95 -26.07 -5.44
CA ALA A 65 49.53 -25.75 -5.45
C ALA A 65 48.69 -27.02 -5.59
N ASP A 66 47.66 -27.15 -4.76
CA ASP A 66 46.64 -28.19 -4.84
C ASP A 66 45.29 -27.47 -4.80
N ILE A 67 44.63 -27.33 -5.95
CA ILE A 67 43.46 -26.46 -6.12
C ILE A 67 42.37 -27.16 -6.93
N ASP A 68 41.18 -27.20 -6.36
CA ASP A 68 39.92 -27.59 -6.99
C ASP A 68 39.21 -26.38 -7.57
N PHE A 69 38.70 -26.52 -8.79
CA PHE A 69 37.92 -25.53 -9.49
C PHE A 69 36.52 -26.05 -9.81
N MET A 70 35.50 -25.22 -9.60
CA MET A 70 34.13 -25.42 -10.07
C MET A 70 33.70 -24.23 -10.93
N PHE A 71 33.25 -24.51 -12.15
CA PHE A 71 32.72 -23.50 -13.05
C PHE A 71 31.23 -23.67 -13.22
N GLU A 72 30.48 -22.61 -12.97
CA GLU A 72 29.02 -22.57 -13.10
C GLU A 72 28.64 -21.50 -14.13
N LYS A 73 27.89 -21.92 -15.16
CA LYS A 73 27.35 -21.01 -16.16
C LYS A 73 26.22 -20.16 -15.56
N ILE A 74 26.43 -18.84 -15.49
CA ILE A 74 25.39 -17.91 -15.04
C ILE A 74 24.44 -17.59 -16.20
N ASN A 75 25.02 -17.27 -17.36
CA ASN A 75 24.29 -16.98 -18.60
C ASN A 75 25.19 -17.24 -19.81
N ARG A 76 24.74 -16.84 -21.01
CA ARG A 76 25.49 -17.07 -22.26
C ARG A 76 26.87 -16.42 -22.28
N THR A 77 27.14 -15.34 -21.55
CA THR A 77 28.44 -14.65 -21.62
C THR A 77 29.19 -14.60 -20.30
N HIS A 78 28.63 -15.12 -19.21
CA HIS A 78 29.23 -15.01 -17.87
C HIS A 78 29.30 -16.36 -17.18
N TRP A 79 30.46 -16.62 -16.59
CA TRP A 79 30.74 -17.82 -15.81
C TRP A 79 31.25 -17.45 -14.43
N ARG A 80 30.88 -18.26 -13.45
CA ARG A 80 31.38 -18.20 -12.07
C ARG A 80 32.38 -19.32 -11.86
N MET A 81 33.62 -18.98 -11.57
CA MET A 81 34.59 -19.90 -10.98
C MET A 81 34.46 -19.90 -9.47
N THR A 82 34.59 -21.06 -8.85
CA THR A 82 34.78 -21.22 -7.40
C THR A 82 36.02 -22.07 -7.17
N MET A 83 36.93 -21.63 -6.29
CA MET A 83 38.18 -22.34 -6.00
C MET A 83 38.25 -22.83 -4.55
N TRP A 84 38.79 -24.02 -4.35
CA TRP A 84 39.17 -24.56 -3.03
C TRP A 84 40.58 -25.12 -3.10
N GLY A 85 41.34 -25.03 -2.01
CA GLY A 85 42.67 -25.65 -1.95
C GLY A 85 43.72 -24.71 -1.37
N THR A 86 44.99 -25.02 -1.63
CA THR A 86 46.13 -24.27 -1.08
C THR A 86 47.25 -24.08 -2.07
N GLU A 87 47.90 -22.93 -1.99
CA GLU A 87 49.13 -22.58 -2.68
C GLU A 87 50.20 -22.23 -1.64
N ASN A 88 51.36 -22.86 -1.72
CA ASN A 88 52.50 -22.66 -0.83
C ASN A 88 53.75 -22.36 -1.65
N SER A 89 54.27 -21.14 -1.56
CA SER A 89 55.57 -20.77 -2.12
C SER A 89 56.55 -20.44 -1.00
N THR A 90 57.71 -21.10 -0.98
CA THR A 90 58.80 -20.87 -0.04
C THR A 90 60.12 -20.62 -0.77
N ALA A 91 60.73 -19.47 -0.51
CA ALA A 91 62.04 -19.07 -0.98
C ALA A 91 62.83 -18.52 0.23
N PRO A 92 63.76 -19.30 0.80
CA PRO A 92 64.56 -18.89 1.93
C PRO A 92 65.25 -17.54 1.68
N ASN A 93 65.22 -16.67 2.68
CA ASN A 93 65.82 -15.32 2.64
C ASN A 93 65.16 -14.32 1.66
N ASN A 94 64.08 -14.68 0.96
CA ASN A 94 63.23 -13.70 0.28
C ASN A 94 62.16 -13.18 1.24
N PRO A 95 62.16 -11.90 1.66
CA PRO A 95 61.16 -11.36 2.59
C PRO A 95 59.73 -11.36 2.02
N SER A 96 59.56 -11.63 0.73
CA SER A 96 58.27 -11.83 0.07
C SER A 96 57.78 -13.28 0.15
N SER A 97 58.53 -14.18 0.82
CA SER A 97 58.22 -15.61 0.93
C SER A 97 58.40 -16.10 2.38
N PRO A 98 57.37 -16.74 2.98
CA PRO A 98 56.39 -17.58 2.32
C PRO A 98 55.03 -16.94 2.05
N SER A 99 54.44 -17.22 0.87
CA SER A 99 53.01 -17.05 0.62
C SER A 99 52.33 -18.40 0.82
N ASN A 100 51.47 -18.50 1.84
CA ASN A 100 50.51 -19.58 1.97
C ASN A 100 49.13 -18.98 1.72
N ILE A 101 48.56 -19.30 0.56
CA ILE A 101 47.23 -18.85 0.15
C ILE A 101 46.30 -20.06 0.28
N VAL A 102 45.18 -19.86 1.00
CA VAL A 102 44.14 -20.88 1.15
C VAL A 102 42.89 -20.38 0.45
N TYR A 103 42.44 -21.12 -0.57
CA TYR A 103 41.19 -20.88 -1.27
C TYR A 103 40.08 -21.66 -0.57
N SER A 104 39.00 -20.99 -0.17
CA SER A 104 37.93 -21.60 0.65
C SER A 104 36.54 -21.43 0.06
N GLY A 105 36.43 -21.61 -1.25
CA GLY A 105 35.23 -21.32 -2.03
C GLY A 105 35.27 -19.92 -2.63
N ASP A 106 36.45 -19.44 -2.97
CA ASP A 106 36.64 -18.08 -3.48
C ASP A 106 36.06 -17.99 -4.89
N GLN A 107 35.21 -16.99 -5.12
CA GLN A 107 34.46 -16.87 -6.35
C GLN A 107 34.97 -15.74 -7.23
N THR A 108 35.13 -16.03 -8.52
CA THR A 108 35.43 -15.03 -9.55
C THR A 108 34.44 -15.17 -10.69
N ILE A 109 33.84 -14.06 -11.11
CA ILE A 109 32.97 -14.02 -12.29
C ILE A 109 33.77 -13.42 -13.42
N PHE A 110 33.83 -14.11 -14.56
CA PHE A 110 34.51 -13.64 -15.76
C PHE A 110 33.60 -13.74 -16.98
N GLN A 111 33.87 -12.87 -17.95
CA GLN A 111 33.09 -12.75 -19.16
C GLN A 111 33.79 -13.49 -20.31
N ILE A 112 33.05 -14.28 -21.07
CA ILE A 112 33.54 -14.93 -22.28
C ILE A 112 33.15 -14.08 -23.48
N ASP A 113 34.14 -13.37 -24.01
CA ASP A 113 33.98 -12.51 -25.19
C ASP A 113 34.32 -13.24 -26.50
N ASN A 114 35.12 -14.31 -26.41
CA ASN A 114 35.53 -15.14 -27.54
C ASN A 114 35.26 -16.63 -27.22
N TRP A 115 34.50 -17.30 -28.08
CA TRP A 115 34.15 -18.72 -27.92
C TRP A 115 35.12 -19.64 -28.69
N ASP A 116 36.06 -19.07 -29.43
CA ASP A 116 36.94 -19.82 -30.33
C ASP A 116 38.15 -20.44 -29.61
N GLU A 117 38.43 -20.04 -28.36
CA GLU A 117 39.54 -20.56 -27.55
C GLU A 117 39.04 -21.42 -26.38
N GLY A 118 39.67 -22.57 -26.12
CA GLY A 118 39.23 -23.55 -25.11
C GLY A 118 39.70 -23.24 -23.68
N ILE A 119 40.09 -24.28 -22.93
CA ILE A 119 40.76 -24.14 -21.63
C ILE A 119 42.26 -24.33 -21.86
N GLU A 120 43.08 -23.38 -21.44
CA GLU A 120 44.54 -23.47 -21.55
C GLU A 120 45.19 -23.57 -20.17
N PHE A 121 46.03 -24.59 -20.00
CA PHE A 121 46.88 -24.75 -18.83
C PHE A 121 48.31 -24.42 -19.22
N TYR A 122 48.87 -23.38 -18.61
CA TYR A 122 50.19 -22.89 -18.97
C TYR A 122 51.14 -22.91 -17.77
N VAL A 123 52.25 -23.65 -17.90
CA VAL A 123 53.33 -23.67 -16.91
C VAL A 123 54.65 -23.33 -17.61
N LYS A 124 55.35 -22.30 -17.12
CA LYS A 124 56.67 -21.92 -17.62
C LYS A 124 57.65 -21.73 -16.48
N SER A 125 58.79 -22.39 -16.60
CA SER A 125 59.96 -22.17 -15.74
C SER A 125 61.14 -21.67 -16.56
N TYR A 126 61.88 -20.72 -15.99
CA TYR A 126 63.15 -20.26 -16.55
C TYR A 126 64.29 -20.90 -15.74
N ALA A 127 65.11 -21.73 -16.37
CA ALA A 127 66.34 -22.25 -15.79
C ALA A 127 67.56 -21.69 -16.54
N LYS A 128 68.70 -21.61 -15.85
CA LYS A 128 69.97 -21.02 -16.33
C LYS A 128 70.45 -21.49 -17.71
N ASP A 129 70.12 -22.73 -18.11
CA ASP A 129 70.57 -23.34 -19.36
C ASP A 129 69.44 -23.69 -20.35
N GLY A 130 68.23 -23.13 -20.18
CA GLY A 130 67.17 -23.30 -21.17
C GLY A 130 65.76 -22.98 -20.68
N LEU A 131 64.88 -22.72 -21.66
CA LEU A 131 63.44 -22.59 -21.46
C LEU A 131 62.82 -23.99 -21.33
N THR A 132 62.15 -24.27 -20.23
CA THR A 132 61.21 -25.39 -20.12
C THR A 132 59.80 -24.84 -20.02
N SER A 133 59.06 -24.94 -21.13
CA SER A 133 57.62 -24.67 -21.18
C SER A 133 56.86 -25.98 -21.26
N ASN A 134 55.97 -26.23 -20.30
CA ASN A 134 54.92 -27.25 -20.43
C ASN A 134 53.61 -26.52 -20.63
N THR A 135 53.18 -26.41 -21.88
CA THR A 135 51.86 -25.89 -22.21
C THR A 135 50.95 -27.06 -22.53
N PHE A 136 49.94 -27.27 -21.70
CA PHE A 136 48.90 -28.24 -21.95
C PHE A 136 47.69 -27.49 -22.49
N TYR A 137 47.57 -27.51 -23.82
CA TYR A 137 46.39 -27.00 -24.49
C TYR A 137 45.26 -28.02 -24.36
N VAL A 138 44.19 -27.67 -23.66
CA VAL A 138 42.85 -28.25 -23.93
C VAL A 138 42.16 -27.32 -24.91
N SER A 139 42.80 -27.13 -26.07
CA SER A 139 42.18 -26.49 -27.23
C SER A 139 41.48 -27.58 -28.01
N GLU A 140 40.21 -27.36 -28.35
CA GLU A 140 39.36 -28.38 -28.98
C GLU A 140 39.30 -29.65 -28.12
N VAL A 141 38.33 -29.73 -27.19
CA VAL A 141 37.84 -31.06 -26.77
C VAL A 141 37.45 -31.75 -28.07
N ASN A 142 38.28 -32.66 -28.55
CA ASN A 142 38.18 -33.20 -29.88
C ASN A 142 36.79 -33.84 -30.03
N ILE A 143 35.89 -33.16 -30.74
CA ILE A 143 34.50 -33.56 -30.93
C ILE A 143 34.46 -34.89 -31.72
N THR A 144 35.58 -35.28 -32.34
CA THR A 144 35.74 -36.58 -33.00
C THR A 144 35.88 -37.76 -32.04
N GLU A 145 35.76 -37.60 -30.72
CA GLU A 145 35.76 -38.73 -29.77
C GLU A 145 34.49 -38.83 -28.90
N TRP A 146 33.44 -38.06 -29.23
CA TRP A 146 32.18 -38.13 -28.50
C TRP A 146 31.44 -39.43 -28.82
N ASN A 147 31.17 -40.22 -27.78
CA ASN A 147 30.27 -41.36 -27.86
C ASN A 147 29.06 -41.10 -26.97
N ARG A 148 27.86 -41.16 -27.56
CA ARG A 148 26.59 -41.13 -26.85
C ARG A 148 26.05 -42.55 -26.82
N ALA A 149 25.89 -43.09 -25.61
CA ALA A 149 25.12 -44.31 -25.41
C ALA A 149 23.64 -44.05 -25.72
N ASN A 150 22.89 -45.11 -26.03
CA ASN A 150 21.44 -45.02 -26.21
C ASN A 150 20.83 -44.27 -25.03
N SER A 151 20.14 -43.19 -25.34
CA SER A 151 19.64 -42.24 -24.36
C SER A 151 18.37 -41.59 -24.85
N THR A 152 17.60 -41.10 -23.90
CA THR A 152 16.33 -40.43 -24.15
C THR A 152 16.36 -39.09 -23.44
N LEU A 153 16.12 -38.02 -24.20
CA LEU A 153 15.87 -36.69 -23.68
C LEU A 153 14.35 -36.48 -23.62
N ILE A 154 13.84 -36.10 -22.46
CA ILE A 154 12.42 -35.79 -22.26
C ILE A 154 12.32 -34.38 -21.69
N SER A 155 11.52 -33.53 -22.32
CA SER A 155 11.25 -32.21 -21.78
C SER A 155 10.30 -32.27 -20.58
N LYS A 156 10.37 -31.25 -19.71
CA LYS A 156 9.19 -30.90 -18.88
C LYS A 156 8.07 -30.39 -19.78
N SER A 157 6.87 -30.16 -19.23
CA SER A 157 5.84 -29.45 -20.01
C SER A 157 6.40 -28.11 -20.47
N ILE A 158 6.42 -27.90 -21.79
CA ILE A 158 6.92 -26.68 -22.44
C ILE A 158 5.79 -25.71 -22.77
N PHE A 159 4.53 -26.17 -22.72
CA PHE A 159 3.35 -25.34 -22.91
C PHE A 159 2.13 -25.98 -22.26
N ASP A 160 1.42 -25.20 -21.44
CA ASP A 160 0.18 -25.62 -20.79
C ASP A 160 -1.00 -24.80 -21.34
N SER A 161 -2.11 -25.46 -21.67
CA SER A 161 -3.31 -24.83 -22.24
C SER A 161 -4.55 -25.05 -21.38
N SER A 162 -5.49 -24.09 -21.41
CA SER A 162 -6.82 -24.27 -20.82
C SER A 162 -7.68 -25.26 -21.61
N GLY A 163 -7.47 -25.33 -22.94
CA GLY A 163 -8.14 -26.23 -23.88
C GLY A 163 -7.24 -27.36 -24.37
N PHE A 164 -7.75 -28.19 -25.28
CA PHE A 164 -6.96 -29.25 -25.91
C PHE A 164 -5.94 -28.67 -26.91
N ILE A 165 -4.75 -29.27 -26.95
CA ILE A 165 -3.70 -28.98 -27.91
C ILE A 165 -3.89 -29.93 -29.09
N ASP A 166 -4.52 -29.42 -30.16
CA ASP A 166 -4.82 -30.24 -31.34
C ASP A 166 -3.61 -30.48 -32.23
N ALA A 167 -2.70 -29.50 -32.27
CA ALA A 167 -1.51 -29.54 -33.11
C ALA A 167 -0.38 -28.67 -32.56
N ALA A 168 0.85 -29.03 -32.90
CA ALA A 168 2.10 -28.32 -32.61
C ALA A 168 3.09 -28.45 -33.77
N SER A 169 4.10 -27.60 -33.83
CA SER A 169 5.24 -27.72 -34.74
C SER A 169 6.51 -28.01 -33.95
N MET A 170 7.37 -28.85 -34.50
CA MET A 170 8.72 -29.10 -33.97
C MET A 170 9.72 -28.85 -35.08
N GLU A 171 10.70 -28.00 -34.81
CA GLU A 171 11.83 -27.69 -35.67
C GLU A 171 13.12 -28.12 -34.95
N ILE A 172 13.96 -28.90 -35.62
CA ILE A 172 15.25 -29.33 -35.10
C ILE A 172 16.32 -29.12 -36.16
N SER A 173 17.48 -28.59 -35.75
CA SER A 173 18.69 -28.57 -36.57
C SER A 173 19.70 -29.48 -35.93
N VAL A 174 20.20 -30.44 -36.70
CA VAL A 174 21.28 -31.33 -36.30
C VAL A 174 22.53 -30.99 -37.11
N VAL A 175 23.63 -30.71 -36.42
CA VAL A 175 24.93 -30.57 -37.06
C VAL A 175 25.52 -31.96 -37.14
N ASN A 176 25.70 -32.44 -38.37
CA ASN A 176 26.43 -33.68 -38.63
C ASN A 176 27.87 -33.33 -38.99
N ASN A 177 28.84 -34.03 -38.43
CA ASN A 177 30.22 -33.92 -38.88
C ASN A 177 30.32 -34.65 -40.23
N SER A 178 30.21 -33.88 -41.32
CA SER A 178 30.05 -34.34 -42.70
C SER A 178 31.17 -35.23 -43.25
N ALA A 179 32.22 -35.51 -42.46
CA ALA A 179 33.28 -36.44 -42.81
C ALA A 179 32.93 -37.93 -42.62
N PHE A 180 31.85 -38.27 -41.89
CA PHE A 180 31.54 -39.66 -41.54
C PHE A 180 30.03 -39.97 -41.69
N ASN A 181 29.73 -41.14 -42.26
CA ASN A 181 28.40 -41.54 -42.76
C ASN A 181 27.21 -41.25 -41.80
N LYS A 182 26.08 -40.77 -42.37
CA LYS A 182 24.73 -40.58 -41.78
C LYS A 182 24.08 -41.85 -41.16
N GLY A 183 24.84 -42.91 -40.89
CA GLY A 183 24.30 -44.27 -40.71
C GLY A 183 24.16 -44.78 -39.28
N ASP A 184 24.96 -44.27 -38.32
CA ASP A 184 25.23 -45.05 -37.10
C ASP A 184 24.45 -44.61 -35.86
N GLU A 185 24.14 -43.31 -35.71
CA GLU A 185 23.17 -42.79 -34.73
C GLU A 185 21.87 -42.41 -35.45
N ASN A 186 20.75 -42.91 -34.95
CA ASN A 186 19.41 -42.56 -35.41
C ASN A 186 18.69 -41.74 -34.33
N ILE A 187 18.16 -40.59 -34.70
CA ILE A 187 17.31 -39.76 -33.83
C ILE A 187 15.85 -40.02 -34.17
N SER A 188 15.07 -40.37 -33.16
CA SER A 188 13.61 -40.42 -33.25
C SER A 188 12.99 -39.31 -32.41
N LEU A 189 12.11 -38.53 -33.02
CA LEU A 189 11.45 -37.39 -32.42
C LEU A 189 10.02 -37.75 -32.04
N TYR A 190 9.59 -37.31 -30.87
CA TYR A 190 8.22 -37.52 -30.38
C TYR A 190 7.69 -36.25 -29.74
N MET A 191 6.38 -36.06 -29.83
CA MET A 191 5.65 -35.08 -29.04
C MET A 191 4.49 -35.76 -28.30
N SER A 192 4.06 -35.13 -27.21
CA SER A 192 2.88 -35.53 -26.44
C SER A 192 2.12 -34.27 -26.04
N ALA A 193 0.80 -34.27 -26.21
CA ALA A 193 -0.09 -33.21 -25.75
C ALA A 193 -0.68 -33.50 -24.36
N ASP A 194 -0.46 -34.71 -23.81
CA ASP A 194 -1.06 -35.24 -22.59
C ASP A 194 -0.01 -35.54 -21.52
N ASP A 195 0.93 -34.62 -21.33
CA ASP A 195 1.95 -34.67 -20.27
C ASP A 195 2.89 -35.91 -20.34
N GLY A 196 3.02 -36.53 -21.51
CA GLY A 196 3.88 -37.69 -21.74
C GLY A 196 3.21 -39.04 -21.53
N ASP A 197 1.89 -39.08 -21.33
CA ASP A 197 1.11 -40.32 -21.26
C ASP A 197 1.11 -41.06 -22.60
N ASN A 198 0.98 -40.32 -23.72
CA ASN A 198 1.07 -40.86 -25.08
C ASN A 198 2.11 -40.09 -25.91
N TRP A 199 3.14 -40.80 -26.36
CA TRP A 199 4.19 -40.25 -27.24
C TRP A 199 3.88 -40.57 -28.70
N GLU A 200 3.74 -39.54 -29.52
CA GLU A 200 3.45 -39.67 -30.95
C GLU A 200 4.67 -39.27 -31.78
N ALA A 201 5.05 -40.14 -32.72
CA ALA A 201 6.26 -39.97 -33.52
C ALA A 201 6.12 -38.82 -34.52
N VAL A 202 7.08 -37.89 -34.49
CA VAL A 202 7.14 -36.76 -35.41
C VAL A 202 7.99 -37.16 -36.62
N THR A 203 7.36 -37.30 -37.78
CA THR A 203 8.08 -37.56 -39.03
C THR A 203 8.84 -36.33 -39.48
N TRP A 204 10.16 -36.43 -39.54
CA TRP A 204 11.06 -35.46 -40.18
C TRP A 204 11.47 -35.93 -41.57
N THR A 205 11.57 -35.00 -42.53
CA THR A 205 11.99 -35.32 -43.91
C THR A 205 13.48 -35.03 -44.04
N THR A 206 14.29 -36.06 -44.28
CA THR A 206 15.75 -35.94 -44.33
C THR A 206 16.24 -35.56 -45.73
N GLY A 207 16.50 -34.27 -46.00
CA GLY A 207 16.94 -33.78 -47.32
C GLY A 207 18.21 -32.91 -47.37
N ASN A 208 18.45 -31.96 -46.46
CA ASN A 208 19.61 -31.05 -46.44
C ASN A 208 19.97 -30.58 -45.03
N GLU A 209 21.19 -30.06 -44.91
CA GLU A 209 21.88 -29.62 -43.67
C GLU A 209 21.24 -28.40 -42.96
N THR A 210 20.02 -28.02 -43.34
CA THR A 210 19.18 -26.98 -42.72
C THR A 210 17.70 -27.35 -42.86
N GLU A 211 17.22 -28.44 -42.26
CA GLU A 211 15.86 -28.90 -42.54
C GLU A 211 14.96 -29.19 -41.32
N TRP A 212 14.11 -28.19 -41.08
CA TRP A 212 12.71 -28.15 -40.64
C TRP A 212 12.07 -29.49 -40.24
N GLY A 213 11.66 -29.61 -38.98
CA GLY A 213 10.80 -30.71 -38.53
C GLY A 213 9.34 -30.52 -38.99
N ALA A 214 8.41 -31.29 -38.43
CA ALA A 214 7.03 -31.26 -38.89
C ALA A 214 6.35 -29.93 -38.57
N ASP A 215 6.00 -29.19 -39.62
CA ASP A 215 5.05 -28.07 -39.52
C ASP A 215 3.64 -28.63 -39.32
N ASN A 216 2.98 -28.23 -38.23
CA ASN A 216 1.60 -28.61 -37.92
C ASN A 216 1.37 -30.12 -37.71
N PHE A 217 2.15 -30.75 -36.83
CA PHE A 217 1.89 -32.09 -36.34
C PHE A 217 0.57 -32.13 -35.56
N VAL A 218 -0.38 -32.97 -36.01
CA VAL A 218 -1.69 -33.14 -35.38
C VAL A 218 -1.68 -34.32 -34.43
N PHE A 219 -2.05 -34.09 -33.17
CA PHE A 219 -2.09 -35.12 -32.13
C PHE A 219 -3.32 -36.02 -32.28
N ALA A 220 -3.12 -37.34 -32.25
CA ALA A 220 -4.21 -38.31 -32.12
C ALA A 220 -4.77 -38.35 -30.69
N ASN A 221 -3.91 -38.15 -29.69
CA ASN A 221 -4.24 -38.08 -28.27
C ASN A 221 -4.05 -36.64 -27.80
N GLN A 222 -5.15 -35.90 -27.78
CA GLN A 222 -5.14 -34.50 -27.37
C GLN A 222 -5.08 -34.38 -25.85
N GLY A 223 -4.40 -33.34 -25.37
CA GLY A 223 -4.32 -33.03 -23.94
C GLY A 223 -4.02 -31.54 -23.73
N LYS A 224 -3.60 -31.19 -22.51
CA LYS A 224 -3.39 -29.79 -22.10
C LYS A 224 -1.93 -29.42 -21.85
N HIS A 225 -1.00 -30.36 -21.99
CA HIS A 225 0.39 -30.23 -21.56
C HIS A 225 1.32 -30.76 -22.66
N LEU A 226 2.01 -29.85 -23.34
CA LEU A 226 2.92 -30.20 -24.44
C LEU A 226 4.28 -30.61 -23.89
N LYS A 227 4.75 -31.79 -24.29
CA LYS A 227 6.14 -32.25 -24.10
C LYS A 227 6.74 -32.71 -25.41
N PHE A 228 8.07 -32.71 -25.47
CA PHE A 228 8.82 -33.40 -26.50
C PHE A 228 9.74 -34.46 -25.90
N ARG A 229 10.05 -35.45 -26.73
CA ARG A 229 11.02 -36.49 -26.42
C ARG A 229 11.89 -36.74 -27.65
N ILE A 230 13.18 -36.95 -27.41
CA ILE A 230 14.17 -37.29 -28.42
C ILE A 230 14.86 -38.57 -27.97
N ASP A 231 14.73 -39.62 -28.78
CA ASP A 231 15.46 -40.86 -28.57
C ASP A 231 16.69 -40.90 -29.46
N PHE A 232 17.85 -41.09 -28.84
CA PHE A 232 19.11 -41.34 -29.50
C PHE A 232 19.35 -42.85 -29.51
N ASN A 233 19.35 -43.46 -30.69
CA ASN A 233 19.65 -44.86 -30.87
C ASN A 233 20.95 -45.01 -31.66
N ASN A 234 22.01 -45.36 -30.95
CA ASN A 234 23.32 -45.62 -31.51
C ASN A 234 23.49 -47.12 -31.75
N SER A 235 23.68 -47.48 -33.01
CA SER A 235 23.89 -48.88 -33.43
C SER A 235 25.37 -49.27 -33.47
N ASN A 236 26.30 -48.31 -33.33
CA ASN A 236 27.74 -48.55 -33.45
C ASN A 236 28.54 -47.69 -32.44
N TRP A 237 29.38 -48.34 -31.62
CA TRP A 237 30.15 -47.66 -30.56
C TRP A 237 31.40 -46.92 -31.08
N ASN A 238 31.53 -46.71 -32.40
CA ASN A 238 32.65 -45.96 -32.96
C ASN A 238 32.55 -44.48 -32.59
N TYR A 239 33.67 -43.94 -32.12
CA TYR A 239 33.80 -42.67 -31.40
C TYR A 239 33.54 -41.37 -32.22
N ASN A 240 32.99 -41.44 -33.44
CA ASN A 240 32.99 -40.31 -34.38
C ASN A 240 31.62 -40.02 -35.03
N TYR A 241 30.52 -40.60 -34.54
CA TYR A 241 29.23 -40.60 -35.26
C TYR A 241 28.07 -39.93 -34.51
N THR A 242 28.34 -39.18 -33.43
CA THR A 242 27.26 -38.53 -32.66
C THR A 242 26.78 -37.23 -33.30
N MET A 243 25.47 -37.11 -33.52
CA MET A 243 24.77 -35.91 -33.93
C MET A 243 24.64 -34.92 -32.77
N ILE A 244 24.90 -33.66 -33.09
CA ILE A 244 24.71 -32.53 -32.19
C ILE A 244 23.41 -31.83 -32.56
N ILE A 245 22.53 -31.62 -31.59
CA ILE A 245 21.35 -30.77 -31.76
C ILE A 245 21.82 -29.32 -31.66
N GLY A 246 21.95 -28.64 -32.80
CA GLY A 246 22.33 -27.23 -32.86
C GLY A 246 21.16 -26.27 -32.62
N HIS A 247 19.93 -26.73 -32.90
CA HIS A 247 18.70 -25.96 -32.66
C HIS A 247 17.54 -26.91 -32.37
N LEU A 248 16.68 -26.55 -31.42
CA LEU A 248 15.39 -27.21 -31.18
C LEU A 248 14.38 -26.14 -30.81
N ASN A 249 13.27 -26.09 -31.54
CA ASN A 249 12.18 -25.19 -31.31
C ASN A 249 10.87 -25.97 -31.42
N VAL A 250 10.05 -25.95 -30.38
CA VAL A 250 8.74 -26.58 -30.38
C VAL A 250 7.73 -25.50 -30.07
N SER A 251 6.72 -25.36 -30.92
CA SER A 251 5.73 -24.29 -30.82
C SER A 251 4.32 -24.84 -31.03
N VAL A 252 3.35 -24.20 -30.39
CA VAL A 252 1.94 -24.48 -30.64
C VAL A 252 1.44 -23.44 -31.63
N LEU A 253 0.67 -23.88 -32.65
CA LEU A 253 0.06 -22.96 -33.59
C LEU A 253 -0.84 -21.97 -32.86
N GLU A 254 -0.75 -20.70 -33.26
CA GLU A 254 -1.63 -19.66 -32.75
C GLU A 254 -3.10 -20.07 -32.98
N GLY A 255 -3.85 -20.15 -31.89
CA GLY A 255 -5.29 -20.35 -31.92
C GLY A 255 -6.02 -19.04 -31.69
N ASN A 256 -7.27 -19.00 -32.13
CA ASN A 256 -8.20 -17.94 -31.79
C ASN A 256 -9.03 -18.39 -30.59
N VAL A 257 -9.21 -17.48 -29.64
CA VAL A 257 -10.09 -17.72 -28.48
C VAL A 257 -11.55 -17.83 -28.94
N SER A 258 -12.31 -18.73 -28.33
CA SER A 258 -13.73 -18.92 -28.62
C SER A 258 -14.58 -19.04 -27.37
N ASN A 259 -15.88 -18.74 -27.54
CA ASN A 259 -16.90 -18.83 -26.49
C ASN A 259 -16.45 -18.17 -25.19
N LEU A 260 -15.93 -16.95 -25.30
CA LEU A 260 -15.40 -16.19 -24.18
C LEU A 260 -16.52 -15.87 -23.19
N THR A 261 -16.25 -16.08 -21.91
CA THR A 261 -17.12 -15.64 -20.81
C THR A 261 -16.35 -14.75 -19.85
N PHE A 262 -16.99 -13.69 -19.37
CA PHE A 262 -16.45 -12.76 -18.39
C PHE A 262 -17.36 -12.74 -17.16
N ASP A 263 -16.78 -12.92 -15.99
CA ASP A 263 -17.41 -12.78 -14.67
C ASP A 263 -16.66 -11.68 -13.90
N PHE A 264 -17.37 -10.60 -13.57
CA PHE A 264 -16.88 -9.47 -12.82
C PHE A 264 -17.46 -9.50 -11.41
N GLY A 265 -16.60 -9.39 -10.41
CA GLY A 265 -17.01 -9.46 -9.01
C GLY A 265 -16.88 -10.84 -8.39
N ASP A 266 -16.57 -11.87 -9.18
CA ASP A 266 -16.39 -13.27 -8.73
C ASP A 266 -17.60 -13.74 -7.92
N ASP A 267 -18.80 -13.40 -8.40
CA ASP A 267 -20.06 -13.82 -7.79
C ASP A 267 -20.52 -15.21 -8.31
N GLY A 268 -19.75 -15.79 -9.24
CA GLY A 268 -20.01 -17.08 -9.88
C GLY A 268 -21.01 -17.00 -11.02
N THR A 269 -21.45 -15.80 -11.41
CA THR A 269 -22.36 -15.56 -12.52
C THR A 269 -21.60 -14.99 -13.70
N VAL A 270 -21.73 -15.63 -14.87
CA VAL A 270 -21.19 -15.08 -16.11
C VAL A 270 -21.98 -13.82 -16.49
N ASP A 271 -21.32 -12.66 -16.48
CA ASP A 271 -21.94 -11.38 -16.86
C ASP A 271 -22.00 -11.19 -18.38
N VAL A 272 -20.96 -11.63 -19.09
CA VAL A 272 -20.84 -11.43 -20.54
C VAL A 272 -20.44 -12.73 -21.20
N THR A 273 -21.10 -13.05 -22.30
CA THR A 273 -20.71 -14.15 -23.19
C THR A 273 -20.51 -13.63 -24.61
N PHE A 274 -19.38 -13.97 -25.21
CA PHE A 274 -19.12 -13.83 -26.63
C PHE A 274 -19.08 -15.24 -27.25
N SER A 275 -20.07 -15.57 -28.05
CA SER A 275 -20.15 -16.89 -28.70
C SER A 275 -19.41 -16.90 -30.04
N GLY A 276 -18.74 -18.01 -30.33
CA GLY A 276 -17.94 -18.18 -31.54
C GLY A 276 -16.47 -17.78 -31.35
N GLU A 277 -15.73 -17.81 -32.44
CA GLU A 277 -14.28 -17.59 -32.49
C GLU A 277 -13.94 -16.11 -32.72
N LEU A 278 -13.03 -15.55 -31.93
CA LEU A 278 -12.51 -14.19 -32.10
C LEU A 278 -11.26 -14.21 -32.99
N ASN A 279 -11.37 -13.69 -34.22
CA ASN A 279 -10.34 -13.74 -35.25
C ASN A 279 -10.18 -12.37 -35.94
N SER A 280 -9.35 -12.32 -36.99
CA SER A 280 -9.04 -11.07 -37.72
C SER A 280 -10.24 -10.42 -38.42
N THR A 281 -11.34 -11.15 -38.64
CA THR A 281 -12.53 -10.63 -39.32
C THR A 281 -13.56 -10.03 -38.37
N ASN A 282 -13.49 -10.35 -37.07
CA ASN A 282 -14.40 -9.85 -36.05
C ASN A 282 -13.68 -9.23 -34.85
N SER A 283 -12.37 -9.00 -34.89
CA SER A 283 -11.63 -8.25 -33.86
C SER A 283 -11.33 -6.81 -34.34
N PRO A 284 -11.42 -5.77 -33.47
CA PRO A 284 -11.77 -5.81 -32.05
C PRO A 284 -13.28 -5.93 -31.78
N GLN A 285 -13.64 -6.43 -30.60
CA GLN A 285 -15.01 -6.46 -30.09
C GLN A 285 -15.16 -5.50 -28.91
N GLU A 286 -16.31 -4.82 -28.84
CA GLU A 286 -16.68 -3.99 -27.70
C GLU A 286 -17.74 -4.71 -26.87
N ILE A 287 -17.50 -4.80 -25.56
CA ILE A 287 -18.39 -5.44 -24.61
C ILE A 287 -19.07 -4.36 -23.77
N ASN A 288 -20.40 -4.36 -23.77
CA ASN A 288 -21.18 -3.46 -22.94
C ASN A 288 -21.28 -3.98 -21.50
N LEU A 289 -20.61 -3.31 -20.57
CA LEU A 289 -20.56 -3.65 -19.14
C LEU A 289 -21.67 -2.99 -18.30
N SER A 290 -22.64 -2.29 -18.90
CA SER A 290 -23.65 -1.52 -18.16
C SER A 290 -24.60 -2.35 -17.28
N PHE A 291 -24.69 -3.65 -17.51
CA PHE A 291 -25.55 -4.57 -16.75
C PHE A 291 -24.79 -5.42 -15.73
N VAL A 292 -23.46 -5.32 -15.70
CA VAL A 292 -22.59 -6.11 -14.83
C VAL A 292 -22.83 -5.73 -13.37
N ASN A 293 -23.04 -6.73 -12.51
CA ASN A 293 -23.29 -6.51 -11.10
C ASN A 293 -22.03 -6.74 -10.25
N ILE A 294 -21.24 -5.69 -10.05
CA ILE A 294 -20.03 -5.75 -9.22
C ILE A 294 -20.29 -5.66 -7.71
N SER A 295 -21.55 -5.79 -7.24
CA SER A 295 -21.89 -5.51 -5.85
C SER A 295 -21.16 -6.40 -4.83
N SER A 296 -20.87 -7.65 -5.21
CA SER A 296 -20.08 -8.60 -4.42
C SER A 296 -18.66 -8.12 -4.14
N ALA A 297 -18.07 -7.28 -5.01
CA ALA A 297 -16.74 -6.72 -4.83
C ALA A 297 -16.69 -5.63 -3.73
N PHE A 298 -17.85 -5.09 -3.33
CA PHE A 298 -17.94 -4.09 -2.26
C PHE A 298 -18.07 -4.77 -0.90
N THR A 299 -16.96 -5.29 -0.37
CA THR A 299 -16.95 -5.84 0.99
C THR A 299 -16.99 -4.73 2.05
N ASP A 300 -17.68 -4.98 3.18
CA ASP A 300 -17.82 -4.07 4.34
C ASP A 300 -16.47 -3.67 4.99
N ALA A 301 -15.37 -4.29 4.56
CA ALA A 301 -14.02 -4.03 5.01
C ALA A 301 -13.36 -2.83 4.30
N ASN A 302 -13.98 -2.22 3.29
CA ASN A 302 -13.51 -0.94 2.74
C ASN A 302 -13.87 0.20 3.71
N ARG A 303 -13.16 0.17 4.81
CA ARG A 303 -13.24 1.17 5.84
C ARG A 303 -12.24 2.24 5.46
N PHE A 304 -12.67 3.51 5.52
CA PHE A 304 -11.81 4.67 5.77
C PHE A 304 -11.02 4.56 7.11
N THR A 305 -10.79 3.35 7.64
CA THR A 305 -10.04 3.10 8.85
C THR A 305 -8.59 2.91 8.51
N ASN A 306 -7.95 4.02 8.18
CA ASN A 306 -6.71 4.37 8.86
C ASN A 306 -6.48 5.85 8.63
N ASN A 307 -6.07 6.55 9.68
CA ASN A 307 -5.67 7.96 9.69
C ASN A 307 -4.42 8.25 8.82
N SER A 308 -4.20 7.47 7.77
CA SER A 308 -3.12 7.62 6.81
C SER A 308 -3.71 8.25 5.55
N PHE A 309 -3.21 9.43 5.20
CA PHE A 309 -3.52 10.21 4.00
C PHE A 309 -3.28 9.48 2.66
N THR A 310 -3.02 8.16 2.67
CA THR A 310 -2.34 7.46 1.57
C THR A 310 -3.16 6.34 0.93
N TYR A 311 -4.36 6.01 1.42
CA TYR A 311 -5.15 4.94 0.81
C TYR A 311 -6.44 5.47 0.19
N PRO A 312 -6.50 5.60 -1.16
CA PRO A 312 -7.74 5.93 -1.85
C PRO A 312 -8.77 4.83 -1.63
N HIS A 313 -10.05 5.20 -1.69
CA HIS A 313 -11.19 4.30 -1.59
C HIS A 313 -11.26 3.41 -2.84
N LEU A 314 -10.37 2.43 -2.90
CA LEU A 314 -10.22 1.52 -4.03
C LEU A 314 -10.91 0.20 -3.70
N TYR A 315 -11.77 -0.25 -4.59
CA TYR A 315 -12.24 -1.63 -4.60
C TYR A 315 -11.51 -2.37 -5.71
N LYS A 316 -10.91 -3.50 -5.37
CA LYS A 316 -10.44 -4.44 -6.38
C LYS A 316 -11.67 -5.22 -6.84
N ILE A 317 -12.01 -5.09 -8.12
CA ILE A 317 -13.08 -5.87 -8.75
C ILE A 317 -12.40 -7.10 -9.35
N PRO A 318 -12.65 -8.32 -8.83
CA PRO A 318 -12.18 -9.54 -9.47
C PRO A 318 -12.71 -9.64 -10.89
N LEU A 319 -11.90 -10.16 -11.80
CA LEU A 319 -12.31 -10.46 -13.18
C LEU A 319 -11.82 -11.86 -13.54
N SER A 320 -12.76 -12.74 -13.81
CA SER A 320 -12.52 -14.09 -14.30
C SER A 320 -12.89 -14.15 -15.78
N ILE A 321 -11.96 -14.59 -16.62
CA ILE A 321 -12.16 -14.75 -18.06
C ILE A 321 -11.93 -16.20 -18.41
N TYR A 322 -12.85 -16.80 -19.14
CA TYR A 322 -12.77 -18.17 -19.62
C TYR A 322 -12.93 -18.22 -21.14
N SER A 323 -12.22 -19.16 -21.76
CA SER A 323 -12.28 -19.52 -23.18
C SER A 323 -12.28 -21.03 -23.27
N ASP A 324 -13.07 -21.61 -24.17
CA ASP A 324 -13.07 -23.05 -24.40
C ASP A 324 -12.02 -23.50 -25.42
N SER A 325 -11.43 -22.55 -26.16
CA SER A 325 -10.27 -22.78 -27.03
C SER A 325 -9.02 -22.04 -26.56
N ARG A 326 -7.88 -22.41 -27.15
CA ARG A 326 -6.60 -21.74 -27.00
C ARG A 326 -6.53 -20.46 -27.84
N GLY A 327 -5.87 -19.43 -27.33
CA GLY A 327 -5.54 -18.24 -28.11
C GLY A 327 -5.05 -17.08 -27.25
N ILE A 328 -4.77 -15.94 -27.89
CA ILE A 328 -4.34 -14.72 -27.23
C ILE A 328 -5.52 -13.74 -27.17
N LEU A 329 -5.92 -13.35 -25.96
CA LEU A 329 -6.87 -12.27 -25.73
C LEU A 329 -6.13 -11.02 -25.30
N GLN A 330 -6.15 -9.97 -26.13
CA GLN A 330 -5.61 -8.66 -25.78
C GLN A 330 -6.75 -7.71 -25.37
N ILE A 331 -6.70 -7.22 -24.13
CA ILE A 331 -7.67 -6.25 -23.60
C ILE A 331 -7.03 -4.86 -23.65
N SER A 332 -7.51 -3.99 -24.53
CA SER A 332 -6.97 -2.64 -24.71
C SER A 332 -7.37 -1.68 -23.59
N SER A 333 -8.58 -1.83 -23.06
CA SER A 333 -9.13 -1.00 -21.98
C SER A 333 -10.35 -1.67 -21.34
N ILE A 334 -10.58 -1.35 -20.07
CA ILE A 334 -11.83 -1.64 -19.35
C ILE A 334 -12.30 -0.32 -18.77
N ASN A 335 -13.47 0.16 -19.20
CA ASN A 335 -14.06 1.38 -18.67
C ASN A 335 -15.25 1.03 -17.79
N LEU A 336 -15.07 1.14 -16.47
CA LEU A 336 -16.11 0.88 -15.50
C LEU A 336 -16.47 2.19 -14.79
N THR A 337 -17.72 2.63 -14.98
CA THR A 337 -18.26 3.82 -14.30
C THR A 337 -19.20 3.37 -13.18
N TYR A 338 -18.84 3.65 -11.93
CA TYR A 338 -19.70 3.44 -10.77
C TYR A 338 -20.28 4.78 -10.30
N ASN A 339 -21.61 4.86 -10.23
CA ASN A 339 -22.34 6.01 -9.71
C ASN A 339 -22.83 5.70 -8.29
N PRO A 340 -22.12 6.13 -7.23
CA PRO A 340 -22.54 5.86 -5.87
C PRO A 340 -23.91 6.46 -5.57
N ASN A 341 -24.93 5.61 -5.34
CA ASN A 341 -26.28 6.03 -4.99
C ASN A 341 -27.00 4.94 -4.17
N PRO A 342 -27.57 5.24 -2.99
CA PRO A 342 -27.57 6.53 -2.28
C PRO A 342 -26.25 6.79 -1.54
N VAL A 343 -25.85 8.06 -1.48
CA VAL A 343 -24.82 8.51 -0.54
C VAL A 343 -25.48 8.74 0.81
N SER A 344 -25.33 7.80 1.75
CA SER A 344 -25.80 7.99 3.12
C SER A 344 -24.70 8.62 3.98
N LEU A 345 -24.96 9.78 4.56
CA LEU A 345 -24.06 10.38 5.54
C LEU A 345 -24.44 9.90 6.94
N ASN A 346 -23.45 9.53 7.75
CA ASN A 346 -23.69 9.11 9.13
C ASN A 346 -24.19 10.30 9.96
N THR A 347 -25.50 10.33 10.23
CA THR A 347 -26.17 11.40 10.95
C THR A 347 -25.64 11.55 12.37
N THR A 348 -25.20 10.47 13.02
CA THR A 348 -24.64 10.50 14.38
C THR A 348 -23.29 11.20 14.43
N THR A 349 -22.44 11.00 13.42
CA THR A 349 -21.16 11.72 13.29
C THR A 349 -21.41 13.22 13.08
N ILE A 350 -22.37 13.54 12.20
CA ILE A 350 -22.78 14.94 11.95
C ILE A 350 -23.31 15.57 13.25
N LEU A 351 -24.23 14.89 13.96
CA LEU A 351 -24.78 15.34 15.24
C LEU A 351 -23.70 15.52 16.31
N GLY A 352 -22.73 14.60 16.40
CA GLY A 352 -21.61 14.69 17.32
C GLY A 352 -20.76 15.94 17.06
N THR A 353 -20.41 16.22 15.81
CA THR A 353 -19.65 17.42 15.42
C THR A 353 -20.44 18.70 15.64
N LEU A 354 -21.73 18.72 15.31
CA LEU A 354 -22.60 19.86 15.58
C LEU A 354 -22.69 20.13 17.08
N SER A 355 -23.08 19.13 17.89
CA SER A 355 -23.28 19.26 19.34
C SER A 355 -22.06 19.67 20.17
N SER A 356 -20.85 19.63 19.59
CA SER A 356 -19.58 19.92 20.26
C SER A 356 -18.89 21.22 19.79
N SER A 357 -19.43 21.92 18.79
CA SER A 357 -18.83 23.16 18.29
C SER A 357 -19.23 24.35 19.16
N ILE A 358 -18.26 24.87 19.92
CA ILE A 358 -18.37 26.11 20.70
C ILE A 358 -17.76 27.32 19.99
N ASN A 359 -17.18 27.12 18.80
CA ASN A 359 -16.66 28.13 17.88
C ASN A 359 -16.41 27.45 16.52
N ASP A 360 -16.68 28.17 15.42
CA ASP A 360 -16.43 27.83 14.01
C ASP A 360 -15.87 26.41 13.76
N THR A 361 -16.75 25.44 13.46
CA THR A 361 -16.31 24.11 13.01
C THR A 361 -16.29 24.05 11.50
N LEU A 362 -15.08 23.93 10.96
CA LEU A 362 -14.88 23.63 9.55
C LEU A 362 -15.23 22.16 9.28
N PHE A 363 -16.38 21.91 8.64
CA PHE A 363 -16.82 20.57 8.24
C PHE A 363 -16.12 20.17 6.92
N ARG A 364 -15.15 19.24 7.00
CA ARG A 364 -14.50 18.65 5.82
C ARG A 364 -14.96 17.21 5.64
N ILE A 365 -15.67 16.94 4.55
CA ILE A 365 -15.81 15.57 4.02
C ILE A 365 -14.70 15.39 2.98
N PRO A 366 -13.67 14.57 3.25
CA PRO A 366 -12.68 14.25 2.24
C PRO A 366 -13.30 13.30 1.20
N ILE A 367 -13.36 13.72 -0.06
CA ILE A 367 -13.58 12.85 -1.22
C ILE A 367 -12.27 12.87 -2.01
N ALA A 368 -11.60 11.73 -2.12
CA ALA A 368 -10.36 11.63 -2.90
C ALA A 368 -10.69 11.24 -4.35
N ALA A 369 -10.20 12.02 -5.31
CA ALA A 369 -10.15 11.60 -6.72
C ALA A 369 -8.91 10.72 -6.92
N SER A 370 -9.08 9.55 -7.53
CA SER A 370 -8.14 8.42 -7.52
C SER A 370 -6.91 8.58 -8.44
N ASN A 371 -6.53 9.79 -8.84
CA ASN A 371 -5.54 9.97 -9.92
C ASN A 371 -4.73 11.27 -9.87
N SER A 372 -4.74 12.01 -8.76
CA SER A 372 -3.89 13.20 -8.61
C SER A 372 -2.85 13.01 -7.51
N SER A 373 -1.57 12.90 -7.91
CA SER A 373 -0.40 13.09 -7.05
C SER A 373 -0.27 14.53 -6.50
N VAL A 374 -1.22 15.40 -6.86
CA VAL A 374 -1.37 16.77 -6.35
C VAL A 374 -2.64 16.81 -5.52
N GLY A 375 -2.51 16.93 -4.20
CA GLY A 375 -3.59 16.84 -3.21
C GLY A 375 -4.75 17.82 -3.40
N THR A 376 -5.59 17.58 -4.40
CA THR A 376 -6.89 18.20 -4.57
C THR A 376 -7.91 17.26 -3.98
N ASN A 377 -8.08 17.37 -2.66
CA ASN A 377 -9.26 16.82 -2.01
C ASN A 377 -10.48 17.42 -2.71
N ALA A 378 -11.28 16.60 -3.39
CA ALA A 378 -12.65 16.98 -3.67
C ALA A 378 -13.29 17.12 -2.29
N SER A 379 -13.44 18.35 -1.85
CA SER A 379 -14.00 18.69 -0.55
C SER A 379 -15.34 19.32 -0.82
N ILE A 380 -16.38 18.76 -0.23
CA ILE A 380 -17.62 19.52 -0.06
C ILE A 380 -17.31 20.51 1.06
N ASN A 381 -16.84 21.69 0.69
CA ASN A 381 -16.61 22.79 1.63
C ASN A 381 -17.95 23.45 1.89
N ILE A 382 -18.55 23.10 3.01
CA ILE A 382 -19.70 23.81 3.53
C ILE A 382 -19.17 24.90 4.46
N GLY A 383 -19.04 26.12 3.93
CA GLY A 383 -18.69 27.31 4.71
C GLY A 383 -19.94 28.01 5.24
N ASP A 384 -19.77 28.78 6.33
CA ASP A 384 -20.78 29.70 6.86
C ASP A 384 -22.12 29.06 7.31
N ILE A 385 -22.12 27.77 7.66
CA ILE A 385 -23.23 27.21 8.45
C ILE A 385 -23.04 27.58 9.92
N ARG A 386 -23.52 28.77 10.28
CA ARG A 386 -23.75 29.16 11.67
C ARG A 386 -25.15 28.73 12.08
N TYR A 387 -25.30 27.47 12.45
CA TYR A 387 -26.59 26.96 12.92
C TYR A 387 -26.90 27.38 14.38
N ASP A 388 -25.92 27.96 15.08
CA ASP A 388 -25.97 28.44 16.46
C ASP A 388 -25.93 29.98 16.57
N TYR A 389 -26.13 30.72 15.47
CA TYR A 389 -26.27 32.17 15.53
C TYR A 389 -27.50 32.54 16.36
N LYS A 390 -27.27 32.86 17.64
CA LYS A 390 -28.31 33.15 18.64
C LYS A 390 -28.58 34.65 18.84
N GLY A 391 -28.05 35.52 17.99
CA GLY A 391 -28.17 36.98 18.14
C GLY A 391 -27.69 37.51 19.51
N GLY A 392 -27.74 38.82 19.72
CA GLY A 392 -27.65 39.39 21.07
C GLY A 392 -26.25 39.67 21.66
N LYS A 393 -25.18 39.60 20.86
CA LYS A 393 -23.90 40.26 21.18
C LYS A 393 -23.58 41.23 20.06
N ASP A 394 -23.78 42.52 20.33
CA ASP A 394 -23.37 43.58 19.41
C ASP A 394 -22.23 44.37 20.02
N GLU A 395 -21.22 44.66 19.22
CA GLU A 395 -20.01 45.35 19.64
C GLU A 395 -19.91 46.69 18.91
N PHE A 396 -20.17 47.76 19.64
CA PHE A 396 -20.09 49.13 19.14
C PHE A 396 -18.73 49.71 19.50
N LEU A 397 -17.95 50.09 18.49
CA LEU A 397 -16.75 50.89 18.67
C LEU A 397 -17.14 52.36 18.68
N ILE A 398 -16.97 53.01 19.83
CA ILE A 398 -17.14 54.46 19.95
C ILE A 398 -15.76 55.08 19.97
N THR A 399 -15.42 55.77 18.88
CA THR A 399 -14.21 56.60 18.81
C THR A 399 -14.57 58.03 19.15
N LEU A 400 -14.05 58.51 20.28
CA LEU A 400 -14.11 59.90 20.67
C LEU A 400 -12.85 60.60 20.14
N HIS A 401 -13.00 61.79 19.58
CA HIS A 401 -11.88 62.61 19.13
C HIS A 401 -11.98 64.04 19.66
N ASP A 402 -10.85 64.72 19.79
CA ASP A 402 -10.82 66.17 20.00
C ASP A 402 -11.22 66.92 18.72
N PRO A 403 -11.56 68.23 18.77
CA PRO A 403 -12.02 68.98 17.59
C PRO A 403 -11.03 68.99 16.42
N SER A 404 -9.74 68.82 16.71
CA SER A 404 -8.65 68.75 15.73
C SER A 404 -8.33 67.34 15.24
N TYR A 405 -9.01 66.29 15.74
CA TYR A 405 -8.75 64.88 15.43
C TYR A 405 -7.31 64.42 15.72
N THR A 406 -6.59 65.14 16.59
CA THR A 406 -5.21 64.88 16.99
C THR A 406 -5.11 63.88 18.14
N LEU A 407 -6.16 63.75 18.94
CA LEU A 407 -6.30 62.75 19.98
C LEU A 407 -7.56 61.94 19.73
N ASN A 408 -7.42 60.62 19.58
CA ASN A 408 -8.55 59.72 19.53
C ASN A 408 -8.48 58.69 20.67
N VAL A 409 -9.64 58.38 21.23
CA VAL A 409 -9.82 57.32 22.21
C VAL A 409 -10.95 56.44 21.71
N THR A 410 -10.63 55.20 21.38
CA THR A 410 -11.64 54.20 21.02
C THR A 410 -12.01 53.40 22.26
N ARG A 411 -13.30 53.30 22.53
CA ARG A 411 -13.89 52.45 23.57
C ARG A 411 -14.82 51.45 22.92
N LYS A 412 -14.82 50.23 23.46
CA LYS A 412 -15.67 49.14 23.01
C LYS A 412 -16.86 49.05 23.96
N ILE A 413 -18.07 49.22 23.44
CA ILE A 413 -19.31 48.92 24.16
C ILE A 413 -19.81 47.58 23.65
N THR A 414 -20.03 46.65 24.57
CA THR A 414 -20.62 45.34 24.24
C THR A 414 -22.02 45.31 24.82
N SER A 415 -23.02 45.13 23.95
CA SER A 415 -24.41 44.95 24.36
C SER A 415 -24.71 43.46 24.45
N TYR A 416 -25.33 43.05 25.56
CA TYR A 416 -25.83 41.69 25.78
C TYR A 416 -27.35 41.73 25.92
N TYR A 417 -28.03 40.75 25.33
CA TYR A 417 -29.47 40.60 25.48
C TYR A 417 -29.82 39.79 26.73
N SER A 418 -30.50 40.40 27.71
CA SER A 418 -30.84 39.78 29.00
C SER A 418 -32.35 39.63 29.25
N ASP A 419 -33.10 39.14 28.26
CA ASP A 419 -34.55 38.98 28.38
C ASP A 419 -34.98 37.69 29.09
N PHE A 420 -36.26 37.63 29.45
CA PHE A 420 -36.90 36.49 30.08
C PHE A 420 -38.41 36.48 29.80
N TYR A 421 -39.03 35.31 29.90
CA TYR A 421 -40.49 35.23 30.00
C TYR A 421 -40.91 34.69 31.37
N LYS A 422 -42.02 35.23 31.88
CA LYS A 422 -42.60 34.83 33.16
C LYS A 422 -43.95 34.19 32.94
N ASN A 423 -44.19 33.07 33.62
CA ASN A 423 -45.49 32.44 33.69
C ASN A 423 -46.09 32.63 35.09
N LEU A 424 -47.34 33.09 35.13
CA LEU A 424 -48.16 33.07 36.34
C LEU A 424 -48.85 31.70 36.46
N PRO A 425 -49.30 31.30 37.67
CA PRO A 425 -50.04 30.05 37.88
C PRO A 425 -51.44 30.03 37.24
N TYR A 426 -51.80 31.09 36.53
CA TYR A 426 -53.06 31.29 35.82
C TYR A 426 -52.84 32.12 34.55
N THR A 427 -53.76 32.01 33.59
CA THR A 427 -53.66 32.66 32.27
C THR A 427 -54.66 33.80 32.05
N TRP A 428 -55.60 34.00 32.97
CA TRP A 428 -56.72 34.94 32.80
C TRP A 428 -56.45 36.35 33.36
N ALA A 429 -55.33 36.55 34.06
CA ALA A 429 -54.88 37.84 34.58
C ALA A 429 -53.37 37.99 34.39
N THR A 430 -52.92 39.24 34.21
CA THR A 430 -51.50 39.59 34.01
C THR A 430 -50.80 40.02 35.28
N ASP A 431 -51.57 40.39 36.31
CA ASP A 431 -51.07 40.90 37.58
C ASP A 431 -51.17 39.85 38.69
N ILE A 432 -50.28 39.97 39.66
CA ILE A 432 -50.39 39.22 40.91
C ILE A 432 -51.46 39.87 41.77
N PHE A 433 -52.24 39.03 42.44
CA PHE A 433 -53.10 39.52 43.50
C PHE A 433 -53.17 38.57 44.69
N PHE A 434 -53.52 39.17 45.83
CA PHE A 434 -53.72 38.49 47.11
C PHE A 434 -55.18 38.63 47.53
N LEU A 435 -55.73 37.57 48.14
CA LEU A 435 -57.10 37.51 48.67
C LEU A 435 -57.10 37.33 50.19
N PRO A 436 -56.80 38.39 50.97
CA PRO A 436 -56.78 38.32 52.43
C PRO A 436 -58.20 38.10 53.00
N ARG A 437 -58.31 37.37 54.12
CA ARG A 437 -59.60 37.13 54.80
C ARG A 437 -60.03 38.30 55.69
N THR A 438 -59.06 39.02 56.24
CA THR A 438 -59.23 40.15 57.15
C THR A 438 -58.18 41.21 56.86
N ASN A 439 -58.36 42.41 57.41
CA ASN A 439 -57.40 43.50 57.28
C ASN A 439 -56.08 43.33 58.04
N SER A 440 -55.94 42.24 58.79
CA SER A 440 -54.73 41.89 59.54
C SER A 440 -54.32 40.43 59.27
N SER A 441 -54.69 39.89 58.11
CA SER A 441 -54.29 38.55 57.67
C SER A 441 -52.77 38.49 57.47
N LYS A 442 -52.13 37.43 57.97
CA LYS A 442 -50.70 37.16 57.80
C LYS A 442 -50.49 35.94 56.90
N ASN A 443 -49.33 35.85 56.27
CA ASN A 443 -48.89 34.77 55.38
C ASN A 443 -49.88 34.49 54.23
N VAL A 444 -50.51 35.53 53.69
CA VAL A 444 -51.44 35.38 52.57
C VAL A 444 -50.62 35.07 51.31
N SER A 445 -50.70 33.85 50.79
CA SER A 445 -50.03 33.51 49.53
C SER A 445 -50.68 34.24 48.35
N ALA A 446 -49.88 34.51 47.31
CA ALA A 446 -50.44 34.97 46.04
C ALA A 446 -51.45 33.96 45.49
N TYR A 447 -52.46 34.43 44.75
CA TYR A 447 -53.46 33.55 44.17
C TYR A 447 -52.82 32.49 43.24
N GLY A 448 -53.32 31.26 43.28
CA GLY A 448 -52.81 30.16 42.46
C GLY A 448 -51.46 29.56 42.90
N GLN A 449 -50.71 30.25 43.78
CA GLN A 449 -49.48 29.72 44.35
C GLN A 449 -49.76 28.54 45.28
N THR A 450 -48.91 27.51 45.21
CA THR A 450 -48.90 26.36 46.16
C THR A 450 -47.45 26.05 46.59
N SER A 451 -47.25 25.01 47.39
CA SER A 451 -45.88 24.56 47.73
C SER A 451 -45.08 24.05 46.52
N THR A 452 -45.75 23.63 45.45
CA THR A 452 -45.10 23.12 44.23
C THR A 452 -45.29 24.01 43.01
N ILE A 453 -46.17 25.01 43.10
CA ILE A 453 -46.47 25.95 42.01
C ILE A 453 -46.07 27.36 42.49
N PRO A 454 -44.96 27.93 41.99
CA PRO A 454 -44.55 29.30 42.33
C PRO A 454 -45.52 30.33 41.71
N VAL A 455 -45.51 31.56 42.22
CA VAL A 455 -46.29 32.64 41.59
C VAL A 455 -45.60 33.17 40.33
N PHE A 456 -44.27 33.18 40.30
CA PHE A 456 -43.51 33.38 39.07
C PHE A 456 -42.68 32.15 38.77
N ASN A 457 -42.90 31.58 37.58
CA ASN A 457 -41.95 30.66 36.97
C ASN A 457 -41.29 31.39 35.80
N ILE A 458 -40.07 31.85 36.00
CA ILE A 458 -39.35 32.69 35.06
C ILE A 458 -38.32 31.83 34.33
N THR A 459 -38.36 31.86 33.00
CA THR A 459 -37.35 31.21 32.17
C THR A 459 -36.49 32.27 31.49
N ALA A 460 -35.20 32.20 31.73
CA ALA A 460 -34.22 33.10 31.14
C ALA A 460 -34.08 32.83 29.63
N THR A 461 -34.14 33.90 28.83
CA THR A 461 -33.94 33.87 27.37
C THR A 461 -32.80 34.79 26.95
N ASN A 462 -31.83 34.98 27.83
CA ASN A 462 -30.63 35.76 27.58
C ASN A 462 -29.73 35.14 26.50
N TYR A 463 -29.23 35.98 25.60
CA TYR A 463 -28.33 35.60 24.51
C TYR A 463 -26.98 36.32 24.65
N GLY A 464 -25.98 35.93 23.86
CA GLY A 464 -24.66 36.55 23.87
C GLY A 464 -23.66 35.97 24.88
N GLY A 465 -23.97 34.82 25.50
CA GLY A 465 -23.02 34.04 26.31
C GLY A 465 -22.75 34.59 27.72
N MET A 466 -23.56 35.53 28.20
CA MET A 466 -23.46 36.09 29.55
C MET A 466 -24.68 35.72 30.39
N ASN A 467 -24.45 35.31 31.63
CA ASN A 467 -25.50 35.11 32.63
C ASN A 467 -25.95 36.47 33.20
N PHE A 468 -27.13 36.51 33.81
CA PHE A 468 -27.66 37.73 34.42
C PHE A 468 -28.22 37.49 35.83
N ASN A 469 -28.41 38.59 36.56
CA ASN A 469 -29.04 38.60 37.87
C ASN A 469 -30.48 39.09 37.74
N PHE A 470 -31.41 38.35 38.34
CA PHE A 470 -32.81 38.72 38.46
C PHE A 470 -33.02 39.56 39.71
N SER A 471 -33.71 40.68 39.59
CA SER A 471 -34.12 41.52 40.71
C SER A 471 -35.60 41.83 40.68
N LEU A 472 -36.17 42.12 41.86
CA LEU A 472 -37.56 42.56 42.00
C LEU A 472 -37.67 43.85 42.82
N LYS A 473 -38.74 44.60 42.60
CA LYS A 473 -39.16 45.72 43.45
C LYS A 473 -40.66 45.95 43.32
N VAL A 474 -41.24 46.66 44.28
CA VAL A 474 -42.59 47.24 44.14
C VAL A 474 -42.51 48.70 43.74
N ASN A 475 -43.58 49.23 43.16
CA ASN A 475 -43.66 50.64 42.77
C ASN A 475 -43.71 51.61 43.97
N GLU A 476 -44.19 51.16 45.12
CA GLU A 476 -44.35 51.98 46.32
C GLU A 476 -44.12 51.16 47.60
N THR A 477 -43.84 51.83 48.71
CA THR A 477 -43.82 51.20 50.03
C THR A 477 -45.22 51.24 50.62
N PHE A 478 -45.79 50.08 50.93
CA PHE A 478 -47.12 50.00 51.55
C PHE A 478 -47.01 50.20 53.07
N SER A 479 -47.78 51.13 53.63
CA SER A 479 -47.72 51.44 55.07
C SER A 479 -48.37 50.37 55.96
N CYS A 480 -49.28 49.57 55.40
CA CYS A 480 -50.05 48.54 56.13
C CYS A 480 -49.80 47.12 55.64
N MET A 481 -48.91 46.92 54.66
CA MET A 481 -48.70 45.62 54.03
C MET A 481 -47.21 45.38 53.79
N ASP A 482 -46.72 44.23 54.23
CA ASP A 482 -45.41 43.72 53.83
C ASP A 482 -45.59 42.61 52.80
N ILE A 483 -44.83 42.67 51.71
CA ILE A 483 -44.76 41.56 50.75
C ILE A 483 -43.41 40.87 50.95
N THR A 484 -43.42 39.58 51.20
CA THR A 484 -42.22 38.75 51.33
C THR A 484 -42.06 37.88 50.09
N TRP A 485 -40.84 37.66 49.64
CA TRP A 485 -40.52 36.77 48.52
C TRP A 485 -39.60 35.62 48.96
N ASN A 486 -39.54 34.54 48.18
CA ASN A 486 -38.54 33.48 48.31
C ASN A 486 -38.27 32.87 46.93
N ALA A 487 -37.00 32.68 46.56
CA ALA A 487 -36.61 32.03 45.32
C ALA A 487 -35.87 30.70 45.50
N THR A 488 -35.60 30.29 46.74
CA THR A 488 -34.91 29.04 47.08
C THR A 488 -35.82 27.99 47.70
N GLY A 489 -37.07 28.35 48.03
CA GLY A 489 -38.06 27.42 48.55
C GLY A 489 -39.47 27.99 48.62
N SER A 490 -40.42 27.11 48.94
CA SER A 490 -41.85 27.44 49.00
C SER A 490 -42.35 27.87 50.39
N GLU A 491 -41.43 28.17 51.31
CA GLU A 491 -41.75 28.63 52.66
C GLU A 491 -41.46 30.12 52.78
N LYS A 492 -42.26 30.82 53.58
CA LYS A 492 -42.09 32.26 53.75
C LYS A 492 -40.86 32.55 54.64
N PRO A 493 -39.86 33.30 54.16
CA PRO A 493 -38.71 33.70 54.96
C PRO A 493 -39.05 34.86 55.91
N ALA A 494 -38.19 35.10 56.89
CA ALA A 494 -38.42 36.14 57.90
C ALA A 494 -37.99 37.55 57.44
N ASP A 495 -37.02 37.65 56.53
CA ASP A 495 -36.24 38.86 56.25
C ASP A 495 -36.31 39.36 54.80
N GLN A 496 -36.82 38.57 53.84
CA GLN A 496 -36.89 38.94 52.42
C GLN A 496 -38.14 39.76 52.08
N LYS A 497 -38.22 40.99 52.58
CA LYS A 497 -39.35 41.91 52.31
C LYS A 497 -39.10 42.77 51.07
N ILE A 498 -39.99 42.68 50.08
CA ILE A 498 -39.98 43.54 48.89
C ILE A 498 -40.28 44.98 49.28
N ASN A 499 -39.52 45.92 48.72
CA ASN A 499 -39.71 47.35 48.89
C ASN A 499 -39.51 48.08 47.54
N ALA A 500 -39.42 49.41 47.58
CA ALA A 500 -39.24 50.23 46.39
C ALA A 500 -37.82 50.17 45.76
N THR A 501 -36.86 49.48 46.40
CA THR A 501 -35.50 49.28 45.87
C THR A 501 -35.38 47.92 45.20
N LEU A 502 -34.54 47.81 44.16
CA LEU A 502 -34.26 46.54 43.49
C LEU A 502 -33.56 45.59 44.47
N GLN A 503 -34.12 44.40 44.62
CA GLN A 503 -33.58 43.33 45.44
C GLN A 503 -33.25 42.14 44.54
N GLU A 504 -32.00 41.68 44.59
CA GLU A 504 -31.58 40.51 43.84
C GLU A 504 -32.26 39.25 44.37
N VAL A 505 -32.88 38.51 43.46
CA VAL A 505 -33.68 37.30 43.70
C VAL A 505 -32.89 36.05 43.40
N SER A 506 -32.13 36.10 42.29
CA SER A 506 -31.33 35.00 41.79
C SER A 506 -30.17 35.59 41.00
N SER A 507 -28.97 35.06 41.21
CA SER A 507 -27.77 35.46 40.49
C SER A 507 -27.31 34.37 39.55
N ASN A 508 -26.56 34.78 38.53
CA ASN A 508 -25.90 33.88 37.59
C ASN A 508 -26.85 32.97 36.83
N VAL A 509 -27.96 33.54 36.39
CA VAL A 509 -29.01 32.84 35.67
C VAL A 509 -28.64 32.73 34.20
N GLY A 510 -28.47 31.49 33.74
CA GLY A 510 -28.05 31.15 32.38
C GLY A 510 -29.21 30.92 31.42
N TYR A 511 -28.91 30.82 30.13
CA TYR A 511 -29.92 30.59 29.09
C TYR A 511 -30.77 29.34 29.36
N LEU A 512 -32.09 29.49 29.29
CA LEU A 512 -33.12 28.47 29.58
C LEU A 512 -33.12 27.91 31.01
N SER A 513 -32.37 28.53 31.92
CA SER A 513 -32.52 28.20 33.34
C SER A 513 -33.80 28.82 33.90
N ASN A 514 -34.38 28.13 34.88
CA ASN A 514 -35.65 28.50 35.49
C ASN A 514 -35.41 29.05 36.89
N THR A 515 -36.00 30.21 37.18
CA THR A 515 -36.06 30.81 38.52
C THR A 515 -37.52 30.79 38.98
N GLN A 516 -37.76 30.17 40.13
CA GLN A 516 -39.08 30.07 40.74
C GLN A 516 -39.18 31.05 41.90
N ILE A 517 -40.26 31.84 41.98
CA ILE A 517 -40.46 32.83 43.05
C ILE A 517 -41.81 32.59 43.70
N TRP A 518 -41.82 32.53 45.03
CA TRP A 518 -43.01 32.51 45.87
C TRP A 518 -43.16 33.83 46.60
N LEU A 519 -44.39 34.29 46.78
CA LEU A 519 -44.74 35.54 47.43
C LEU A 519 -45.79 35.35 48.53
N TRP A 520 -45.69 36.18 49.57
CA TRP A 520 -46.67 36.28 50.65
C TRP A 520 -46.94 37.74 51.00
N ALA A 521 -48.16 38.05 51.42
CA ALA A 521 -48.53 39.33 51.97
C ALA A 521 -48.91 39.22 53.46
N ASP A 522 -48.38 40.12 54.27
CA ASP A 522 -48.76 40.35 55.66
C ASP A 522 -49.43 41.70 55.80
N LEU A 523 -50.69 41.71 56.18
CA LEU A 523 -51.43 42.94 56.43
C LEU A 523 -51.36 43.31 57.91
N ASP A 524 -51.29 44.60 58.21
CA ASP A 524 -51.37 45.16 59.55
C ASP A 524 -52.38 46.31 59.56
N ASN A 525 -53.63 45.99 59.89
CA ASN A 525 -54.73 46.93 60.00
C ASN A 525 -54.94 47.79 58.73
N CYS A 526 -54.81 47.17 57.55
CA CYS A 526 -55.11 47.87 56.31
C CYS A 526 -56.55 48.42 56.29
N ASN A 527 -56.78 49.51 55.55
CA ASN A 527 -58.12 50.08 55.44
C ASN A 527 -59.05 49.13 54.68
N ALA A 528 -60.13 48.66 55.31
CA ALA A 528 -61.08 47.68 54.77
C ALA A 528 -61.65 48.02 53.38
N SER A 529 -61.68 49.30 53.00
CA SER A 529 -62.10 49.74 51.67
C SER A 529 -61.15 49.34 50.52
N GLN A 530 -59.90 48.96 50.83
CA GLN A 530 -58.84 48.63 49.85
C GLN A 530 -58.56 47.12 49.70
N ILE A 531 -59.33 46.24 50.38
CA ILE A 531 -58.86 44.88 50.74
C ILE A 531 -59.40 43.75 49.87
N ARG A 532 -60.43 43.99 49.05
CA ARG A 532 -61.09 42.87 48.33
C ARG A 532 -60.12 42.11 47.41
N ILE A 533 -59.23 42.84 46.75
CA ILE A 533 -58.19 42.28 45.87
C ILE A 533 -56.98 43.21 45.99
N LEU A 534 -55.87 42.73 46.54
CA LEU A 534 -54.63 43.49 46.62
C LEU A 534 -53.77 43.15 45.39
N THR A 535 -53.55 44.11 44.51
CA THR A 535 -52.77 43.96 43.26
C THR A 535 -51.50 44.82 43.31
N PRO A 536 -50.47 44.43 44.08
CA PRO A 536 -49.23 45.19 44.09
C PRO A 536 -48.54 45.09 42.73
N TYR A 537 -48.06 46.22 42.23
CA TYR A 537 -47.31 46.23 40.99
C TYR A 537 -45.84 45.85 41.26
N ILE A 538 -45.47 44.62 40.87
CA ILE A 538 -44.12 44.08 41.04
C ILE A 538 -43.35 44.20 39.73
N PHE A 539 -42.28 44.99 39.75
CA PHE A 539 -41.31 45.06 38.67
C PHE A 539 -40.31 43.91 38.82
N ILE A 540 -39.99 43.28 37.69
CA ILE A 540 -38.93 42.30 37.56
C ILE A 540 -37.91 42.89 36.59
N ASP A 541 -36.65 42.86 36.99
CA ASP A 541 -35.53 43.41 36.25
C ASP A 541 -34.46 42.34 36.06
N SER A 542 -33.73 42.41 34.95
CA SER A 542 -32.68 41.46 34.58
C SER A 542 -31.45 42.20 34.06
N CYS A 543 -30.31 41.99 34.72
CA CYS A 543 -29.08 42.64 34.32
C CYS A 543 -27.92 41.67 34.20
N CYS A 544 -27.22 41.68 33.06
CA CYS A 544 -26.08 40.81 32.85
C CYS A 544 -24.99 41.01 33.91
N ILE A 545 -24.35 39.91 34.32
CA ILE A 545 -23.32 39.94 35.35
C ILE A 545 -22.15 40.79 34.89
N GLY A 546 -21.78 41.76 35.71
CA GLY A 546 -20.67 42.67 35.42
C GLY A 546 -20.97 43.72 34.35
N CYS A 547 -22.21 43.86 33.92
CA CYS A 547 -22.60 44.93 33.01
C CYS A 547 -22.73 46.26 33.75
N GLU A 548 -22.17 47.32 33.16
CA GLU A 548 -22.18 48.67 33.73
C GLU A 548 -23.56 49.33 33.64
N VAL A 549 -24.36 48.94 32.66
CA VAL A 549 -25.70 49.49 32.39
C VAL A 549 -26.68 48.36 32.09
N CYS A 550 -27.84 48.41 32.72
CA CYS A 550 -29.00 47.58 32.44
C CYS A 550 -30.06 48.49 31.82
N LEU A 551 -30.60 48.14 30.65
CA LEU A 551 -31.55 48.97 29.90
C LEU A 551 -32.97 48.44 30.00
#